data_AF-A0A9D2NYF2-F1
#
_entry.id   AF-A0A9D2NYF2-F1
#
_cell.length_a   1.000
_cell.length_b   1.000
_cell.length_c   1.000
_cell.angle_alpha   90.00
_cell.angle_beta   90.00
_cell.angle_gamma   90.00
#
_symmetry.space_group_name_H-M   'P 1'
#
loop_
_entity.id
_entity.type
_entity.pdbx_description
1 polymer ?
#
loop_
_entity_poly.entity_id
_entity_poly.type
_entity_poly.pdbx_seq_one_letter_code
_entity_poly.pdbx_strand_id
1 'polypeptide(L)'
;TREEGPKAPADLDRAVRRARAQVRDIALCTPFRWFVTLTLDAAKVDRYNMAEITRKLNHWLDNQVRRRGLAYVLVPERHKDGAVHFHGFFNDALEAVDSGTISLPGQKRPRRPRSRAQREAWLAQGGHPVFNLPGWSLGFTTALELYGDYEAAVGYVCKYIGKDMPQGRQGGPESPQWEGGKVGGRWYYSGGALGRPEVAYYDDDLRELERRPGAYRFDIEAARLSFVQVCWERGEDRGAGAGPVLPLVGGVQGAQLLEMPFGESAQGLEHMFEKHDLTFSGKSSGGEGPGPQGPEAPEPLPKAGKN
;
A
#
# COMPACT_ATOMS: atom_id res chain seq x y z
N THR A 1 36.77 6.29 -2.28
CA THR A 1 35.50 5.56 -2.54
C THR A 1 35.34 4.54 -1.44
N ARG A 2 34.38 4.72 -0.54
CA ARG A 2 34.15 3.77 0.55
C ARG A 2 33.21 2.70 0.00
N GLU A 3 33.73 1.52 -0.30
CA GLU A 3 32.91 0.38 -0.70
C GLU A 3 31.96 0.05 0.45
N GLU A 4 30.65 0.20 0.22
CA GLU A 4 29.63 -0.28 1.15
C GLU A 4 29.61 -1.82 1.06
N GLY A 5 30.30 -2.48 1.99
CA GLY A 5 30.20 -3.93 2.16
C GLY A 5 28.75 -4.38 2.42
N PRO A 6 28.43 -5.66 2.22
CA PRO A 6 27.08 -6.18 2.40
C PRO A 6 26.58 -5.90 3.83
N LYS A 7 25.47 -5.17 3.95
CA LYS A 7 24.84 -4.88 5.25
C LYS A 7 24.45 -6.19 5.92
N ALA A 8 24.85 -6.36 7.18
CA ALA A 8 24.53 -7.56 7.96
C ALA A 8 23.00 -7.78 8.01
N PRO A 9 22.51 -9.03 8.00
CA PRO A 9 21.07 -9.34 7.98
C PRO A 9 20.26 -8.63 9.08
N ALA A 10 20.83 -8.50 10.28
CA ALA A 10 20.21 -7.82 11.42
C ALA A 10 19.98 -6.31 11.20
N ASP A 11 20.80 -5.66 10.38
CA ASP A 11 20.64 -4.23 10.05
C ASP A 11 19.52 -4.01 9.04
N LEU A 12 19.28 -4.99 8.17
CA LEU A 12 18.25 -4.93 7.15
C LEU A 12 16.86 -5.16 7.75
N ASP A 13 16.72 -6.12 8.66
CA ASP A 13 15.47 -6.33 9.43
C ASP A 13 15.10 -5.10 10.25
N ARG A 14 16.10 -4.48 10.89
CA ARG A 14 15.89 -3.21 11.61
C ARG A 14 15.42 -2.10 10.67
N ALA A 15 16.00 -2.02 9.47
CA ALA A 15 15.59 -1.03 8.48
C ALA A 15 14.15 -1.26 7.98
N VAL A 16 13.74 -2.51 7.77
CA VAL A 16 12.35 -2.85 7.40
C VAL A 16 11.38 -2.47 8.52
N ARG A 17 11.68 -2.83 9.77
CA ARG A 17 10.84 -2.47 10.93
C ARG A 17 10.66 -0.96 11.06
N ARG A 18 11.76 -0.19 10.90
CA ARG A 18 11.72 1.28 10.91
C ARG A 18 10.90 1.86 9.75
N ALA A 19 10.97 1.26 8.57
CA ALA A 19 10.17 1.71 7.43
C ALA A 19 8.67 1.43 7.63
N ARG A 20 8.33 0.24 8.13
CA ARG A 20 6.94 -0.12 8.47
C ARG A 20 6.36 0.82 9.54
N ALA A 21 7.12 1.08 10.60
CA ALA A 21 6.71 2.02 11.65
C ALA A 21 6.45 3.42 11.08
N GLN A 22 7.37 3.96 10.27
CA GLN A 22 7.19 5.27 9.65
C GLN A 22 5.99 5.35 8.71
N VAL A 23 5.74 4.33 7.88
CA VAL A 23 4.57 4.31 7.01
C VAL A 23 3.29 4.21 7.83
N ARG A 24 3.27 3.42 8.91
CA ARG A 24 2.15 3.36 9.85
C ARG A 24 1.87 4.71 10.48
N ASP A 25 2.89 5.37 11.01
CA ASP A 25 2.78 6.68 11.64
C ASP A 25 2.23 7.73 10.67
N ILE A 26 2.79 7.80 9.45
CA ILE A 26 2.32 8.70 8.40
C ILE A 26 0.85 8.43 8.09
N ALA A 27 0.48 7.17 7.90
CA ALA A 27 -0.87 6.79 7.53
C ALA A 27 -1.87 7.14 8.64
N LEU A 28 -1.59 6.78 9.89
CA LEU A 28 -2.49 7.05 11.02
C LEU A 28 -2.58 8.55 11.37
N CYS A 29 -1.55 9.34 11.07
CA CYS A 29 -1.54 10.77 11.35
C CYS A 29 -2.04 11.64 10.18
N THR A 30 -2.28 11.06 9.01
CA THR A 30 -2.72 11.79 7.81
C THR A 30 -4.13 11.37 7.42
N PRO A 31 -5.07 12.30 7.15
CA PRO A 31 -6.42 11.97 6.74
C PRO A 31 -6.46 11.49 5.29
N PHE A 32 -5.97 10.28 5.03
CA PHE A 32 -6.07 9.65 3.73
C PHE A 32 -7.50 9.19 3.44
N ARG A 33 -7.90 9.29 2.17
CA ARG A 33 -9.24 8.89 1.70
C ARG A 33 -9.21 7.62 0.86
N TRP A 34 -8.12 7.41 0.12
CA TRP A 34 -8.06 6.34 -0.87
C TRP A 34 -6.91 5.39 -0.57
N PHE A 35 -7.19 4.09 -0.54
CA PHE A 35 -6.20 3.07 -0.87
C PHE A 35 -6.04 3.04 -2.38
N VAL A 36 -4.80 3.07 -2.87
CA VAL A 36 -4.51 3.12 -4.29
C VAL A 36 -3.56 2.00 -4.71
N THR A 37 -3.86 1.42 -5.87
CA THR A 37 -2.94 0.59 -6.65
C THR A 37 -2.64 1.31 -7.96
N LEU A 38 -1.37 1.57 -8.24
CA LEU A 38 -0.90 2.19 -9.48
C LEU A 38 -0.14 1.16 -10.30
N THR A 39 -0.68 0.83 -11.47
CA THR A 39 -0.08 -0.10 -12.42
C THR A 39 0.52 0.68 -13.58
N LEU A 40 1.78 0.37 -13.92
CA LEU A 40 2.49 1.01 -15.02
C LEU A 40 2.13 0.38 -16.37
N ASP A 41 1.84 1.23 -17.36
CA ASP A 41 1.62 0.81 -18.73
C ASP A 41 2.96 0.72 -19.48
N ALA A 42 3.25 -0.46 -20.03
CA ALA A 42 4.48 -0.74 -20.77
C ALA A 42 4.65 0.15 -22.01
N ALA A 43 3.54 0.67 -22.58
CA ALA A 43 3.60 1.62 -23.68
C ALA A 43 4.08 3.02 -23.26
N LYS A 44 4.03 3.34 -21.96
CA LYS A 44 4.31 4.68 -21.42
C LYS A 44 5.59 4.75 -20.60
N VAL A 45 5.99 3.65 -19.98
CA VAL A 45 7.21 3.58 -19.15
C VAL A 45 7.78 2.18 -19.24
N ASP A 46 9.10 2.08 -19.30
CA ASP A 46 9.77 0.81 -19.08
C ASP A 46 9.60 0.41 -17.60
N ARG A 47 8.61 -0.46 -17.37
CA ARG A 47 8.20 -0.95 -16.04
C ARG A 47 9.21 -1.90 -15.39
N TYR A 48 10.34 -2.17 -16.04
CA TYR A 48 11.47 -2.93 -15.50
C TYR A 48 12.66 -2.03 -15.13
N ASN A 49 12.70 -0.79 -15.66
CA ASN A 49 13.77 0.17 -15.40
C ASN A 49 13.44 1.10 -14.24
N MET A 50 13.95 0.78 -13.04
CA MET A 50 13.69 1.58 -11.83
C MET A 50 14.14 3.04 -11.92
N ALA A 51 15.17 3.36 -12.70
CA ALA A 51 15.61 4.74 -12.87
C ALA A 51 14.59 5.55 -13.68
N GLU A 52 14.06 4.97 -14.76
CA GLU A 52 12.99 5.61 -15.55
C GLU A 52 11.70 5.75 -14.73
N ILE A 53 11.28 4.67 -14.07
CA ILE A 53 10.07 4.63 -13.24
C ILE A 53 10.15 5.73 -12.17
N THR A 54 11.23 5.78 -11.41
CA THR A 54 11.39 6.76 -10.32
C THR A 54 11.37 8.18 -10.85
N ARG A 55 12.01 8.45 -11.98
CA ARG A 55 12.01 9.79 -12.60
C ARG A 55 10.61 10.23 -13.00
N LYS A 56 9.85 9.39 -13.72
CA LYS A 56 8.49 9.73 -14.17
C LYS A 56 7.50 9.82 -13.01
N LEU A 57 7.56 8.87 -12.09
CA LEU A 57 6.72 8.82 -10.90
C LEU A 57 6.93 10.07 -10.03
N ASN A 58 8.18 10.40 -9.70
CA ASN A 58 8.47 11.58 -8.87
C ASN A 58 8.00 12.87 -9.53
N HIS A 59 8.20 13.01 -10.85
CA HIS A 59 7.72 14.19 -11.57
C HIS A 59 6.20 14.33 -11.51
N TRP A 60 5.47 13.21 -11.70
CA TRP A 60 4.02 13.22 -11.59
C TRP A 60 3.56 13.57 -10.16
N LEU A 61 4.08 12.87 -9.14
CA LEU A 61 3.69 13.07 -7.74
C LEU A 61 3.97 14.49 -7.26
N ASP A 62 5.14 15.03 -7.58
CA ASP A 62 5.55 16.39 -7.21
C ASP A 62 4.62 17.46 -7.83
N ASN A 63 4.22 17.28 -9.09
CA ASN A 63 3.22 18.14 -9.72
C ASN A 63 1.87 18.07 -9.00
N GLN A 64 1.41 16.87 -8.62
CA GLN A 64 0.14 16.71 -7.92
C GLN A 64 0.19 17.31 -6.51
N VAL A 65 1.31 17.17 -5.80
CA VAL A 65 1.53 17.81 -4.49
C VAL A 65 1.42 19.33 -4.63
N ARG A 66 2.20 19.93 -5.53
CA ARG A 66 2.28 21.39 -5.68
C ARG A 66 1.00 22.03 -6.20
N ARG A 67 0.30 21.35 -7.12
CA ARG A 67 -0.85 21.95 -7.85
C ARG A 67 -2.20 21.56 -7.26
N ARG A 68 -2.30 20.44 -6.57
CA ARG A 68 -3.57 19.90 -6.06
C ARG A 68 -3.56 19.62 -4.56
N GLY A 69 -2.43 19.76 -3.87
CA GLY A 69 -2.34 19.44 -2.45
C GLY A 69 -2.37 17.94 -2.17
N LEU A 70 -1.88 17.12 -3.11
CA LEU A 70 -1.78 15.67 -2.89
C LEU A 70 -0.90 15.41 -1.66
N ALA A 71 -1.42 14.64 -0.71
CA ALA A 71 -0.65 13.95 0.31
C ALA A 71 -0.66 12.46 -0.04
N TYR A 72 0.50 11.80 0.06
CA TYR A 72 0.60 10.39 -0.28
C TYR A 72 1.67 9.61 0.48
N VAL A 73 1.45 8.30 0.57
CA VAL A 73 2.49 7.30 0.83
C VAL A 73 2.29 6.12 -0.12
N LEU A 74 3.36 5.65 -0.76
CA LEU A 74 3.36 4.57 -1.75
C LEU A 74 4.50 3.60 -1.48
N VAL A 75 4.23 2.31 -1.51
CA VAL A 75 5.19 1.22 -1.38
C VAL A 75 5.33 0.56 -2.76
N PRO A 76 6.54 0.50 -3.33
CA PRO A 76 6.79 -0.25 -4.55
C PRO A 76 6.73 -1.75 -4.28
N GLU A 77 6.19 -2.50 -5.22
CA GLU A 77 6.15 -3.96 -5.23
C GLU A 77 6.59 -4.48 -6.60
N ARG A 78 7.36 -5.58 -6.62
CA ARG A 78 7.62 -6.33 -7.85
C ARG A 78 6.55 -7.38 -8.06
N HIS A 79 5.94 -7.34 -9.24
CA HIS A 79 5.09 -8.41 -9.71
C HIS A 79 5.93 -9.64 -10.10
N LYS A 80 5.31 -10.81 -10.26
CA LYS A 80 6.01 -12.08 -10.59
C LYS A 80 6.84 -12.03 -11.86
N ASP A 81 6.43 -11.21 -12.82
CA ASP A 81 7.15 -11.00 -14.09
C ASP A 81 8.28 -9.96 -13.98
N GLY A 82 8.48 -9.37 -12.80
CA GLY A 82 9.50 -8.35 -12.51
C GLY A 82 9.03 -6.90 -12.74
N ALA A 83 7.81 -6.69 -13.26
CA ALA A 83 7.26 -5.36 -13.44
C ALA A 83 6.94 -4.71 -12.09
N VAL A 84 7.11 -3.39 -11.97
CA VAL A 84 6.84 -2.69 -10.71
C VAL A 84 5.47 -2.03 -10.70
N HIS A 85 4.77 -2.18 -9.57
CA HIS A 85 3.50 -1.56 -9.22
C HIS A 85 3.64 -0.87 -7.86
N PHE A 86 2.71 0.03 -7.55
CA PHE A 86 2.73 0.78 -6.30
C PHE A 86 1.42 0.61 -5.56
N HIS A 87 1.51 0.35 -4.26
CA HIS A 87 0.38 0.29 -3.34
C HIS A 87 0.52 1.37 -2.27
N GLY A 88 -0.58 1.99 -1.84
CA GLY A 88 -0.49 2.93 -0.74
C GLY A 88 -1.74 3.78 -0.57
N PHE A 89 -1.55 5.01 -0.11
CA PHE A 89 -2.65 5.91 0.24
C PHE A 89 -2.50 7.29 -0.37
N PHE A 90 -3.61 7.82 -0.87
CA PHE A 90 -3.77 9.21 -1.29
C PHE A 90 -4.86 9.89 -0.44
N ASN A 91 -4.71 11.20 -0.21
CA ASN A 91 -5.80 12.02 0.30
C ASN A 91 -6.83 12.29 -0.82
N ASP A 92 -7.84 13.10 -0.53
CA ASP A 92 -8.94 13.43 -1.43
C ASP A 92 -8.62 14.52 -2.47
N ALA A 93 -7.35 14.92 -2.61
CA ALA A 93 -6.89 15.95 -3.53
C ALA A 93 -7.09 15.62 -5.02
N LEU A 94 -7.25 14.33 -5.35
CA LEU A 94 -7.43 13.86 -6.72
C LEU A 94 -8.88 13.43 -6.93
N GLU A 95 -9.41 13.78 -8.10
CA GLU A 95 -10.70 13.28 -8.56
C GLU A 95 -10.65 11.76 -8.70
N ALA A 96 -11.67 11.11 -8.13
CA ALA A 96 -11.90 9.67 -8.25
C ALA A 96 -13.23 9.44 -8.98
N VAL A 97 -13.20 8.63 -10.03
CA VAL A 97 -14.36 8.34 -10.89
C VAL A 97 -14.75 6.87 -10.72
N ASP A 98 -16.03 6.59 -10.51
CA ASP A 98 -16.54 5.21 -10.38
C ASP A 98 -16.20 4.42 -11.66
N SER A 99 -15.48 3.30 -11.49
CA SER A 99 -15.12 2.41 -12.61
C SER A 99 -16.31 1.62 -13.17
N GLY A 100 -17.44 1.66 -12.46
CA GLY A 100 -18.60 0.82 -12.69
C GLY A 100 -18.34 -0.64 -12.28
N THR A 101 -17.35 -0.91 -11.45
CA THR A 101 -17.06 -2.26 -10.93
C THR A 101 -17.07 -2.28 -9.41
N ILE A 102 -17.39 -3.45 -8.86
CA ILE A 102 -17.40 -3.72 -7.42
C ILE A 102 -16.38 -4.83 -7.14
N SER A 103 -15.51 -4.58 -6.16
CA SER A 103 -14.74 -5.65 -5.51
C SER A 103 -15.65 -6.42 -4.57
N LEU A 104 -15.63 -7.74 -4.66
CA LEU A 104 -16.47 -8.63 -3.86
C LEU A 104 -15.59 -9.47 -2.92
N PRO A 105 -16.01 -9.69 -1.66
CA PRO A 105 -15.33 -10.59 -0.75
C PRO A 105 -15.09 -11.97 -1.39
N GLY A 106 -13.86 -12.48 -1.26
CA GLY A 106 -13.48 -13.79 -1.79
C GLY A 106 -13.23 -13.86 -3.31
N GLN A 107 -13.45 -12.76 -4.06
CA GLN A 107 -13.18 -12.72 -5.50
C GLN A 107 -11.89 -11.96 -5.81
N LYS A 108 -11.07 -12.51 -6.70
CA LYS A 108 -9.79 -11.90 -7.09
C LYS A 108 -9.96 -10.63 -7.92
N ARG A 109 -11.04 -10.55 -8.72
CA ARG A 109 -11.22 -9.49 -9.72
C ARG A 109 -12.53 -8.74 -9.48
N PRO A 110 -12.52 -7.40 -9.53
CA PRO A 110 -13.75 -6.61 -9.51
C PRO A 110 -14.67 -6.99 -10.67
N ARG A 111 -15.98 -6.87 -10.45
CA ARG A 111 -17.01 -7.21 -11.42
C ARG A 111 -17.92 -6.04 -11.69
N ARG A 112 -18.33 -5.89 -12.95
CA ARG A 112 -19.36 -4.93 -13.34
C ARG A 112 -20.75 -5.50 -13.04
N PRO A 113 -21.57 -4.86 -12.19
CA PRO A 113 -22.95 -5.26 -12.00
C PRO A 113 -23.74 -5.03 -13.30
N ARG A 114 -24.72 -5.90 -13.58
CA ARG A 114 -25.57 -5.81 -14.78
C ARG A 114 -26.77 -4.89 -14.60
N SER A 115 -27.11 -4.53 -13.37
CA SER A 115 -28.22 -3.66 -13.03
C SER A 115 -27.97 -2.92 -11.72
N ARG A 116 -28.76 -1.87 -11.47
CA ARG A 116 -28.73 -1.12 -10.21
C ARG A 116 -29.05 -2.02 -9.01
N ALA A 117 -30.07 -2.86 -9.12
CA ALA A 117 -30.45 -3.81 -8.07
C ALA A 117 -29.30 -4.79 -7.74
N GLN A 118 -28.57 -5.27 -8.74
CA GLN A 118 -27.40 -6.12 -8.50
C GLN A 118 -26.26 -5.34 -7.83
N ARG A 119 -26.04 -4.08 -8.20
CA ARG A 119 -25.06 -3.21 -7.54
C ARG A 119 -25.40 -3.07 -6.05
N GLU A 120 -26.65 -2.74 -5.72
CA GLU A 120 -27.12 -2.60 -4.33
C GLU A 120 -26.99 -3.90 -3.54
N ALA A 121 -27.37 -5.05 -4.12
CA ALA A 121 -27.22 -6.35 -3.48
C ALA A 121 -25.75 -6.70 -3.17
N TRP A 122 -24.83 -6.40 -4.09
CA TRP A 122 -23.40 -6.64 -3.89
C TRP A 122 -22.79 -5.74 -2.82
N LEU A 123 -23.20 -4.47 -2.76
CA LEU A 123 -22.76 -3.57 -1.68
C LEU A 123 -23.26 -4.04 -0.32
N ALA A 124 -24.51 -4.51 -0.23
CA ALA A 124 -25.06 -5.08 1.00
C ALA A 124 -24.33 -6.35 1.47
N GLN A 125 -23.66 -7.07 0.56
CA GLN A 125 -22.83 -8.24 0.87
C GLN A 125 -21.38 -7.89 1.25
N GLY A 126 -21.08 -6.61 1.51
CA GLY A 126 -19.73 -6.15 1.80
C GLY A 126 -18.88 -5.92 0.56
N GLY A 127 -19.51 -5.73 -0.60
CA GLY A 127 -18.81 -5.30 -1.81
C GLY A 127 -18.36 -3.84 -1.72
N HIS A 128 -17.23 -3.53 -2.34
CA HIS A 128 -16.63 -2.20 -2.34
C HIS A 128 -16.64 -1.62 -3.76
N PRO A 129 -17.19 -0.42 -4.00
CA PRO A 129 -17.05 0.26 -5.29
C PRO A 129 -15.57 0.51 -5.60
N VAL A 130 -15.20 0.26 -6.85
CA VAL A 130 -13.85 0.53 -7.34
C VAL A 130 -13.84 1.82 -8.13
N PHE A 131 -12.93 2.72 -7.81
CA PHE A 131 -12.73 3.97 -8.51
C PHE A 131 -11.44 3.98 -9.32
N ASN A 132 -11.34 4.88 -10.28
CA ASN A 132 -10.14 5.19 -11.03
C ASN A 132 -9.74 6.65 -10.79
N LEU A 133 -8.44 6.95 -10.85
CA LEU A 133 -7.89 8.30 -10.77
C LEU A 133 -7.49 8.77 -12.18
N PRO A 134 -8.36 9.46 -12.94
CA PRO A 134 -8.10 9.82 -14.33
C PRO A 134 -6.89 10.75 -14.51
N GLY A 135 -6.48 11.46 -13.46
CA GLY A 135 -5.27 12.30 -13.48
C GLY A 135 -3.96 11.50 -13.55
N TRP A 136 -3.97 10.19 -13.31
CA TRP A 136 -2.81 9.32 -13.43
C TRP A 136 -2.48 9.05 -14.90
N SER A 137 -1.35 9.55 -15.36
CA SER A 137 -0.99 9.48 -16.78
C SER A 137 -0.11 8.29 -17.15
N LEU A 138 0.52 7.62 -16.18
CA LEU A 138 1.56 6.60 -16.42
C LEU A 138 1.02 5.17 -16.58
N GLY A 139 -0.28 4.96 -16.44
CA GLY A 139 -0.90 3.66 -16.66
C GLY A 139 -2.30 3.56 -16.10
N PHE A 140 -2.56 2.50 -15.33
CA PHE A 140 -3.88 2.19 -14.77
C PHE A 140 -3.91 2.45 -13.27
N THR A 141 -5.10 2.69 -12.75
CA THR A 141 -5.31 2.88 -11.31
C THR A 141 -6.44 2.02 -10.80
N THR A 142 -6.42 1.78 -9.51
CA THR A 142 -7.55 1.29 -8.73
C THR A 142 -7.52 2.10 -7.45
N ALA A 143 -8.63 2.72 -7.09
CA ALA A 143 -8.81 3.44 -5.85
C ALA A 143 -10.00 2.84 -5.10
N LEU A 144 -9.77 2.50 -3.84
CA LEU A 144 -10.80 2.02 -2.90
C LEU A 144 -10.91 3.07 -1.80
N GLU A 145 -12.13 3.50 -1.51
CA GLU A 145 -12.36 4.45 -0.42
C GLU A 145 -12.03 3.77 0.91
N LEU A 146 -11.30 4.48 1.77
CA LEU A 146 -10.95 4.05 3.10
C LEU A 146 -12.11 4.33 4.04
N TYR A 147 -12.73 3.28 4.55
CA TYR A 147 -13.77 3.34 5.56
C TYR A 147 -13.72 2.08 6.43
N GLY A 148 -14.31 2.14 7.63
CA GLY A 148 -14.25 1.05 8.60
C GLY A 148 -12.89 0.96 9.29
N ASP A 149 -12.32 -0.25 9.38
CA ASP A 149 -11.04 -0.51 10.04
C ASP A 149 -9.87 -0.01 9.19
N TYR A 150 -9.55 1.27 9.35
CA TYR A 150 -8.44 1.91 8.67
C TYR A 150 -7.07 1.31 9.08
N GLU A 151 -6.92 0.87 10.34
CA GLU A 151 -5.66 0.29 10.82
C GLU A 151 -5.33 -0.99 10.07
N ALA A 152 -6.34 -1.80 9.73
CA ALA A 152 -6.16 -2.99 8.89
C ALA A 152 -5.62 -2.64 7.49
N ALA A 153 -6.14 -1.59 6.86
CA ALA A 153 -5.64 -1.12 5.56
C ALA A 153 -4.17 -0.67 5.68
N VAL A 154 -3.80 0.02 6.76
CA VAL A 154 -2.42 0.43 7.05
C VAL A 154 -1.52 -0.78 7.23
N GLY A 155 -1.96 -1.78 8.00
CA GLY A 155 -1.27 -3.05 8.16
C GLY A 155 -1.04 -3.76 6.81
N TYR A 156 -2.04 -3.72 5.92
CA TYR A 156 -1.93 -4.27 4.58
C TYR A 156 -0.88 -3.57 3.72
N VAL A 157 -0.82 -2.23 3.69
CA VAL A 157 0.24 -1.51 2.96
C VAL A 157 1.62 -1.84 3.53
N CYS A 158 1.73 -1.97 4.86
CA CYS A 158 2.99 -2.34 5.52
C CYS A 158 3.47 -3.76 5.17
N LYS A 159 2.57 -4.67 4.74
CA LYS A 159 2.91 -6.03 4.26
C LYS A 159 3.87 -5.98 3.08
N TYR A 160 3.71 -5.01 2.17
CA TYR A 160 4.53 -4.89 0.97
C TYR A 160 5.97 -4.43 1.27
N ILE A 161 6.20 -3.77 2.41
CA ILE A 161 7.54 -3.36 2.81
C ILE A 161 8.34 -4.61 3.20
N GLY A 162 9.38 -4.90 2.41
CA GLY A 162 10.25 -6.06 2.63
C GLY A 162 9.67 -7.38 2.12
N LYS A 163 8.61 -7.36 1.31
CA LYS A 163 8.07 -8.57 0.66
C LYS A 163 9.10 -9.20 -0.29
N ASP A 164 9.83 -8.37 -1.04
CA ASP A 164 10.82 -8.79 -2.05
C ASP A 164 12.20 -9.11 -1.45
N MET A 165 12.27 -9.36 -0.13
CA MET A 165 13.51 -9.69 0.56
C MET A 165 13.85 -11.18 0.39
N PRO A 166 15.14 -11.54 0.20
CA PRO A 166 15.57 -12.95 0.09
C PRO A 166 15.20 -13.83 1.29
N GLN A 167 15.04 -13.22 2.48
CA GLN A 167 14.61 -13.86 3.73
C GLN A 167 13.26 -13.32 4.21
N GLY A 168 12.42 -12.81 3.29
CA GLY A 168 11.07 -12.38 3.65
C GLY A 168 10.30 -13.53 4.30
N ARG A 169 9.86 -13.34 5.54
CA ARG A 169 9.03 -14.30 6.33
C ARG A 169 7.71 -14.73 5.63
N GLN A 170 7.43 -14.22 4.42
CA GLN A 170 6.24 -14.49 3.60
C GLN A 170 6.57 -14.85 2.13
N GLY A 171 7.85 -14.89 1.74
CA GLY A 171 8.25 -15.37 0.42
C GLY A 171 8.24 -16.89 0.42
N GLY A 172 7.28 -17.51 -0.26
CA GLY A 172 7.34 -18.95 -0.53
C GLY A 172 8.58 -19.28 -1.39
N PRO A 173 9.03 -20.55 -1.41
CA PRO A 173 10.22 -20.99 -2.14
C PRO A 173 10.19 -20.71 -3.66
N GLU A 174 9.03 -20.32 -4.20
CA GLU A 174 8.81 -19.96 -5.60
C GLU A 174 8.97 -18.46 -5.91
N SER A 175 9.28 -17.62 -4.91
CA SER A 175 9.48 -16.18 -5.12
C SER A 175 10.80 -15.95 -5.86
N PRO A 176 10.83 -15.22 -7.00
CA PRO A 176 12.08 -14.93 -7.68
C PRO A 176 13.08 -14.28 -6.72
N GLN A 177 14.29 -14.83 -6.61
CA GLN A 177 15.37 -14.23 -5.83
C GLN A 177 15.88 -12.99 -6.57
N TRP A 178 15.28 -11.84 -6.31
CA TRP A 178 15.80 -10.57 -6.78
C TRP A 178 17.02 -10.19 -5.93
N GLU A 179 18.15 -9.91 -6.59
CA GLU A 179 19.32 -9.33 -5.91
C GLU A 179 18.96 -7.94 -5.38
N GLY A 180 18.67 -7.84 -4.08
CA GLY A 180 18.55 -6.57 -3.36
C GLY A 180 17.19 -6.33 -2.72
N GLY A 181 17.21 -6.12 -1.41
CA GLY A 181 16.02 -5.99 -0.56
C GLY A 181 15.15 -4.74 -0.75
N LYS A 182 15.50 -3.79 -1.64
CA LYS A 182 14.72 -2.56 -1.87
C LYS A 182 14.42 -2.34 -3.35
N VAL A 183 13.14 -2.25 -3.70
CA VAL A 183 12.72 -1.89 -5.06
C VAL A 183 13.07 -0.42 -5.33
N GLY A 184 14.01 -0.17 -6.25
CA GLY A 184 14.49 1.19 -6.56
C GLY A 184 15.25 1.89 -5.44
N GLY A 185 15.84 1.13 -4.50
CA GLY A 185 16.65 1.69 -3.40
C GLY A 185 15.84 2.34 -2.26
N ARG A 186 14.51 2.33 -2.33
CA ARG A 186 13.60 2.93 -1.33
C ARG A 186 12.63 1.88 -0.79
N TRP A 187 12.21 2.05 0.46
CA TRP A 187 11.15 1.22 1.05
C TRP A 187 9.76 1.72 0.71
N TYR A 188 9.63 3.04 0.56
CA TYR A 188 8.40 3.73 0.21
C TYR A 188 8.73 5.11 -0.34
N TYR A 189 7.74 5.74 -0.94
CA TYR A 189 7.72 7.11 -1.43
C TYR A 189 6.62 7.85 -0.66
N SER A 190 6.87 9.10 -0.29
CA SER A 190 5.87 9.90 0.42
C SER A 190 6.06 11.38 0.11
N GLY A 191 4.98 12.17 0.16
CA GLY A 191 5.05 13.61 -0.09
C GLY A 191 3.73 14.31 0.24
N GLY A 192 3.77 15.65 0.21
CA GLY A 192 2.65 16.51 0.58
C GLY A 192 2.59 16.83 2.09
N ALA A 193 1.44 17.34 2.52
CA ALA A 193 1.18 17.68 3.92
C ALA A 193 0.86 16.42 4.72
N LEU A 194 1.91 15.70 5.14
CA LEU A 194 1.81 14.47 5.92
C LEU A 194 1.82 14.79 7.41
N GLY A 195 0.90 14.16 8.15
CA GLY A 195 0.93 14.18 9.60
C GLY A 195 2.09 13.36 10.16
N ARG A 196 2.46 13.68 11.40
CA ARG A 196 3.45 12.95 12.19
C ARG A 196 2.93 12.80 13.61
N PRO A 197 3.36 11.76 14.33
CA PRO A 197 3.09 11.68 15.75
C PRO A 197 3.74 12.89 16.43
N GLU A 198 2.98 13.55 17.29
CA GLU A 198 3.54 14.56 18.18
C GLU A 198 4.00 13.87 19.46
N VAL A 199 5.17 14.26 19.93
CA VAL A 199 5.78 13.70 21.13
C VAL A 199 5.90 14.84 22.12
N ALA A 200 5.18 14.72 23.23
CA ALA A 200 5.29 15.59 24.38
C ALA A 200 5.84 14.79 25.57
N TYR A 201 6.63 15.45 26.40
CA TYR A 201 7.10 14.90 27.66
C TYR A 201 6.33 15.57 28.79
N TYR A 202 5.88 14.78 29.76
CA TYR A 202 5.22 15.27 30.96
C TYR A 202 5.61 14.40 32.15
N ASP A 203 5.52 14.97 33.35
CA ASP A 203 5.66 14.25 34.61
C ASP A 203 4.28 13.80 35.08
N ASP A 204 4.10 12.50 35.29
CA ASP A 204 2.83 11.88 35.67
C ASP A 204 3.11 10.63 36.52
N ASP A 205 2.13 10.19 37.30
CA ASP A 205 2.28 9.02 38.17
C ASP A 205 2.01 7.73 37.36
N LEU A 206 3.06 6.95 37.15
CA LEU A 206 2.97 5.66 36.47
C LEU A 206 1.91 4.72 37.08
N ARG A 207 1.74 4.76 38.41
CA ARG A 207 0.76 3.92 39.12
C ARG A 207 -0.67 4.37 38.83
N GLU A 208 -0.88 5.66 38.60
CA GLU A 208 -2.18 6.18 38.17
C GLU A 208 -2.48 5.77 36.73
N LEU A 209 -1.50 5.91 35.83
CA LEU A 209 -1.61 5.47 34.44
C LEU A 209 -1.91 3.97 34.33
N GLU A 210 -1.25 3.14 35.15
CA GLU A 210 -1.46 1.68 35.20
C GLU A 210 -2.88 1.29 35.59
N ARG A 211 -3.57 2.11 36.39
CA ARG A 211 -4.96 1.86 36.80
C ARG A 211 -5.99 2.22 35.73
N ARG A 212 -5.58 2.85 34.63
CA ARG A 212 -6.52 3.23 33.57
C ARG A 212 -7.07 2.00 32.84
N PRO A 213 -8.36 2.02 32.44
CA PRO A 213 -8.90 0.99 31.56
C PRO A 213 -8.09 0.89 30.26
N GLY A 214 -7.67 -0.33 29.91
CA GLY A 214 -6.88 -0.58 28.71
C GLY A 214 -5.40 -0.20 28.81
N ALA A 215 -4.90 0.19 30.00
CA ALA A 215 -3.48 0.36 30.23
C ALA A 215 -2.74 -0.98 30.08
N TYR A 216 -1.59 -0.95 29.42
CA TYR A 216 -0.70 -2.09 29.27
C TYR A 216 0.66 -1.76 29.85
N ARG A 217 1.01 -2.45 30.94
CA ARG A 217 2.33 -2.34 31.57
C ARG A 217 3.28 -3.40 31.01
N PHE A 218 4.53 -3.02 30.77
CA PHE A 218 5.59 -3.96 30.48
C PHE A 218 6.94 -3.49 31.04
N ASP A 219 7.81 -4.44 31.35
CA ASP A 219 9.13 -4.18 31.92
C ASP A 219 10.26 -4.63 30.98
N ILE A 220 11.35 -3.88 30.99
CA ILE A 220 12.61 -4.16 30.31
C ILE A 220 13.66 -4.40 31.39
N GLU A 221 13.70 -5.64 31.91
CA GLU A 221 14.52 -6.03 33.06
C GLU A 221 16.00 -5.69 32.87
N ALA A 222 16.55 -5.91 31.67
CA ALA A 222 17.95 -5.60 31.34
C ALA A 222 18.28 -4.10 31.46
N ALA A 223 17.31 -3.23 31.21
CA ALA A 223 17.43 -1.79 31.40
C ALA A 223 16.94 -1.33 32.78
N ARG A 224 16.37 -2.25 33.56
CA ARG A 224 15.61 -2.01 34.80
C ARG A 224 14.42 -1.06 34.61
N LEU A 225 13.93 -0.86 33.37
CA LEU A 225 12.87 0.08 33.03
C LEU A 225 11.49 -0.58 33.05
N SER A 226 10.48 0.13 33.51
CA SER A 226 9.05 -0.18 33.39
C SER A 226 8.40 0.83 32.46
N PHE A 227 7.40 0.41 31.70
CA PHE A 227 6.62 1.28 30.82
C PHE A 227 5.15 0.99 31.03
N VAL A 228 4.33 2.04 30.91
CA VAL A 228 2.89 1.89 30.80
C VAL A 228 2.46 2.56 29.51
N GLN A 229 1.86 1.77 28.64
CA GLN A 229 1.19 2.22 27.44
C GLN A 229 -0.29 2.45 27.78
N VAL A 230 -0.80 3.63 27.47
CA VAL A 230 -2.21 3.97 27.61
C VAL A 230 -2.75 4.43 26.26
N CYS A 231 -3.97 4.01 25.92
CA CYS A 231 -4.70 4.55 24.79
C CYS A 231 -5.70 5.58 25.32
N TRP A 232 -5.75 6.75 24.67
CA TRP A 232 -6.67 7.82 25.03
C TRP A 232 -7.73 7.93 23.95
N GLU A 233 -8.99 8.08 24.34
CA GLU A 233 -10.04 8.39 23.37
C GLU A 233 -9.90 9.85 22.91
N ARG A 234 -10.29 10.09 21.65
CA ARG A 234 -10.20 11.42 21.05
C ARG A 234 -11.15 12.38 21.79
N GLY A 235 -10.60 13.26 22.62
CA GLY A 235 -11.36 14.27 23.37
C GLY A 235 -11.45 14.05 24.88
N GLU A 236 -10.81 13.01 25.44
CA GLU A 236 -10.65 12.90 26.90
C GLU A 236 -9.86 14.09 27.46
N ASP A 237 -10.38 14.67 28.54
CA ASP A 237 -9.76 15.78 29.28
C ASP A 237 -8.50 15.29 30.00
N ARG A 238 -7.41 16.05 29.84
CA ARG A 238 -6.02 15.63 30.11
C ARG A 238 -5.49 16.14 31.44
N GLY A 239 -6.34 16.76 32.26
CA GLY A 239 -5.87 17.59 33.35
C GLY A 239 -5.25 18.90 32.83
N ALA A 240 -5.39 19.96 33.62
CA ALA A 240 -5.02 21.31 33.22
C ALA A 240 -3.53 21.43 32.83
N GLY A 241 -3.24 21.47 31.53
CA GLY A 241 -1.90 21.78 31.02
C GLY A 241 -1.55 21.23 29.63
N ALA A 242 -2.27 20.22 29.13
CA ALA A 242 -1.92 19.57 27.86
C ALA A 242 -2.78 20.09 26.70
N GLY A 243 -2.13 20.76 25.74
CA GLY A 243 -2.71 21.04 24.42
C GLY A 243 -3.08 19.76 23.66
N PRO A 244 -3.72 19.88 22.48
CA PRO A 244 -4.20 18.73 21.74
C PRO A 244 -3.02 17.88 21.21
N VAL A 245 -3.18 16.55 21.21
CA VAL A 245 -2.56 15.49 20.34
C VAL A 245 -2.30 14.14 21.06
N LEU A 246 -2.54 13.06 20.30
CA LEU A 246 -2.70 11.59 20.48
C LEU A 246 -1.59 10.82 21.30
N PRO A 247 -1.67 9.47 21.49
CA PRO A 247 -1.41 8.74 22.74
C PRO A 247 0.03 8.81 23.28
N LEU A 248 0.15 8.84 24.61
CA LEU A 248 1.42 8.86 25.33
C LEU A 248 1.97 7.44 25.62
N VAL A 249 3.27 7.26 25.46
CA VAL A 249 4.05 6.15 26.03
C VAL A 249 5.01 6.73 27.07
N GLY A 250 4.80 6.43 28.35
CA GLY A 250 5.67 6.84 29.46
C GLY A 250 6.46 5.66 30.03
N GLY A 251 7.72 5.89 30.44
CA GLY A 251 8.59 4.87 31.06
C GLY A 251 9.26 5.35 32.34
N VAL A 252 9.34 4.50 33.37
CA VAL A 252 9.98 4.74 34.67
C VAL A 252 10.69 3.48 35.16
N GLN A 253 11.86 3.58 35.80
CA GLN A 253 12.68 2.43 36.21
C GLN A 253 12.10 1.66 37.43
N GLY A 254 11.77 0.37 37.32
CA GLY A 254 11.14 -0.44 38.39
C GLY A 254 11.25 -1.96 38.21
N ALA A 255 11.30 -2.71 39.34
CA ALA A 255 11.84 -4.08 39.46
C ALA A 255 10.81 -5.24 39.44
N GLN A 256 11.31 -6.41 38.95
CA GLN A 256 10.91 -7.82 39.15
C GLN A 256 9.60 -8.39 38.53
N LEU A 257 9.80 -9.26 37.51
CA LEU A 257 9.35 -10.67 37.33
C LEU A 257 7.85 -11.06 37.45
N LEU A 258 7.22 -11.58 36.37
CA LEU A 258 6.86 -13.01 36.13
C LEU A 258 5.89 -13.26 34.93
N GLU A 259 6.37 -14.11 34.01
CA GLU A 259 5.79 -15.10 33.06
C GLU A 259 4.31 -15.16 32.52
N MET A 260 4.22 -15.17 31.17
CA MET A 260 3.37 -15.93 30.19
C MET A 260 1.85 -15.64 30.00
N PRO A 261 1.21 -16.02 28.86
CA PRO A 261 1.53 -15.84 27.42
C PRO A 261 0.39 -15.12 26.63
N PHE A 262 0.69 -14.56 25.44
CA PHE A 262 -0.29 -13.84 24.60
C PHE A 262 -1.00 -14.76 23.59
N GLY A 263 -2.33 -14.71 23.58
CA GLY A 263 -3.23 -15.47 22.71
C GLY A 263 -3.50 -14.82 21.35
N GLU A 264 -3.85 -15.69 20.39
CA GLU A 264 -4.16 -15.42 19.00
C GLU A 264 -5.51 -14.71 18.81
N SER A 265 -5.58 -13.74 17.89
CA SER A 265 -6.76 -13.56 17.03
C SER A 265 -6.49 -12.52 15.93
N ALA A 266 -6.32 -13.00 14.70
CA ALA A 266 -6.44 -12.18 13.50
C ALA A 266 -7.04 -13.03 12.39
N GLN A 267 -8.35 -13.33 12.51
CA GLN A 267 -9.14 -13.91 11.43
C GLN A 267 -10.25 -12.93 11.11
N GLY A 268 -10.16 -12.25 9.95
CA GLY A 268 -11.23 -11.34 9.53
C GLY A 268 -10.94 -10.45 8.31
N LEU A 269 -9.67 -10.15 8.00
CA LEU A 269 -9.33 -9.12 7.00
C LEU A 269 -8.50 -9.60 5.81
N GLU A 270 -8.07 -10.87 5.79
CA GLU A 270 -7.36 -11.48 4.65
C GLU A 270 -8.19 -11.38 3.34
N HIS A 271 -9.52 -11.30 3.43
CA HIS A 271 -10.40 -11.30 2.26
C HIS A 271 -10.53 -9.96 1.52
N MET A 272 -10.21 -8.81 2.13
CA MET A 272 -10.44 -7.50 1.50
C MET A 272 -9.34 -7.15 0.48
N PHE A 273 -8.13 -7.68 0.69
CA PHE A 273 -6.97 -7.19 -0.05
C PHE A 273 -6.02 -8.28 -0.56
N GLU A 274 -6.08 -9.54 -0.11
CA GLU A 274 -5.00 -10.50 -0.42
C GLU A 274 -4.91 -10.93 -1.91
N LYS A 275 -5.84 -10.54 -2.78
CA LYS A 275 -5.83 -11.02 -4.18
C LYS A 275 -6.28 -10.01 -5.25
N HIS A 276 -6.05 -8.71 -5.04
CA HIS A 276 -6.22 -7.71 -6.10
C HIS A 276 -4.95 -7.49 -6.95
N ASP A 277 -4.22 -8.56 -7.24
CA ASP A 277 -3.29 -8.61 -8.37
C ASP A 277 -4.10 -8.64 -9.67
N LEU A 278 -4.58 -7.47 -10.07
CA LEU A 278 -5.16 -7.26 -11.40
C LEU A 278 -4.03 -7.12 -12.42
N THR A 279 -3.39 -8.24 -12.72
CA THR A 279 -2.65 -8.38 -13.98
C THR A 279 -3.66 -8.39 -15.12
N PHE A 280 -3.66 -7.30 -15.89
CA PHE A 280 -4.26 -7.32 -17.21
C PHE A 280 -3.32 -8.11 -18.12
N SER A 281 -3.58 -9.41 -18.29
CA SER A 281 -3.01 -10.11 -19.44
C SER A 281 -3.68 -9.56 -20.68
N GLY A 282 -2.96 -8.69 -21.39
CA GLY A 282 -3.31 -8.32 -22.75
C GLY A 282 -3.22 -9.56 -23.63
N LYS A 283 -4.32 -10.33 -23.74
CA LYS A 283 -4.52 -11.16 -24.92
C LYS A 283 -4.96 -10.22 -26.03
N SER A 284 -4.07 -9.97 -26.98
CA SER A 284 -4.47 -9.61 -28.33
C SER A 284 -5.35 -10.75 -28.84
N SER A 285 -6.65 -10.50 -28.95
CA SER A 285 -7.54 -11.37 -29.69
C SER A 285 -7.25 -11.18 -31.18
N GLY A 286 -6.19 -11.82 -31.68
CA GLY A 286 -6.04 -12.18 -33.08
C GLY A 286 -6.93 -13.38 -33.35
N GLY A 287 -8.22 -13.13 -33.54
CA GLY A 287 -9.14 -14.12 -34.07
C GLY A 287 -9.15 -14.02 -35.59
N GLU A 288 -8.32 -14.82 -36.25
CA GLU A 288 -8.54 -15.18 -37.65
C GLU A 288 -9.75 -16.13 -37.68
N GLY A 289 -10.92 -15.58 -38.02
CA GLY A 289 -12.03 -16.34 -38.55
C GLY A 289 -11.99 -16.27 -40.08
N PRO A 290 -12.29 -17.36 -40.81
CA PRO A 290 -12.21 -17.37 -42.26
C PRO A 290 -13.33 -16.49 -42.83
N GLY A 291 -12.94 -15.41 -43.52
CA GLY A 291 -13.86 -14.56 -44.27
C GLY A 291 -14.38 -15.27 -45.53
N PRO A 292 -15.59 -14.93 -45.99
CA PRO A 292 -16.22 -15.57 -47.14
C PRO A 292 -15.49 -15.21 -48.44
N GLN A 293 -15.25 -16.20 -49.29
CA GLN A 293 -14.68 -16.04 -50.63
C GLN A 293 -15.67 -15.30 -51.53
N GLY A 294 -15.35 -14.05 -51.87
CA GLY A 294 -15.95 -13.33 -53.00
C GLY A 294 -15.28 -13.70 -54.33
N PRO A 295 -15.94 -13.48 -55.47
CA PRO A 295 -15.51 -14.01 -56.76
C PRO A 295 -14.22 -13.36 -57.29
N GLU A 296 -13.41 -14.22 -57.89
CA GLU A 296 -12.10 -13.99 -58.49
C GLU A 296 -12.12 -12.90 -59.58
N ALA A 297 -11.20 -11.93 -59.49
CA ALA A 297 -10.96 -10.94 -60.54
C ALA A 297 -10.03 -11.54 -61.62
N PRO A 298 -10.23 -11.21 -62.91
CA PRO A 298 -9.50 -11.85 -64.01
C PRO A 298 -8.03 -11.40 -64.12
N GLU A 299 -7.18 -12.35 -64.54
CA GLU A 299 -5.73 -12.18 -64.75
C GLU A 299 -5.36 -11.07 -65.76
N PRO A 300 -4.20 -10.41 -65.58
CA PRO A 300 -3.73 -9.39 -66.52
C PRO A 300 -3.06 -9.99 -67.76
N LEU A 301 -3.40 -9.42 -68.92
CA LEU A 301 -2.82 -9.75 -70.23
C LEU A 301 -1.29 -9.50 -70.30
N PRO A 302 -0.52 -10.29 -71.07
CA PRO A 302 0.92 -10.14 -71.19
C PRO A 302 1.31 -8.89 -71.99
N LYS A 303 2.33 -8.17 -71.50
CA LYS A 303 2.91 -6.99 -72.17
C LYS A 303 3.65 -7.41 -73.44
N ALA A 304 3.23 -6.85 -74.57
CA ALA A 304 3.94 -6.93 -75.84
C ALA A 304 5.26 -6.14 -75.75
N GLY A 305 6.37 -6.82 -76.09
CA GLY A 305 7.64 -6.16 -76.36
C GLY A 305 7.61 -5.42 -77.69
N LYS A 306 8.37 -4.33 -77.77
CA LYS A 306 8.91 -3.79 -79.02
C LYS A 306 10.33 -3.28 -78.76
N ASN A 307 11.22 -3.74 -79.64
CA ASN A 307 12.50 -3.22 -80.12
C ASN A 307 13.00 -1.89 -79.53
#